data_AF-A0A0Q3SNQ0-F1
#
_entry.id   AF-A0A0Q3SNQ0-F1
#
_cell.length_a   1.000
_cell.length_b   1.000
_cell.length_c   1.000
_cell.angle_alpha   90.00
_cell.angle_beta   90.00
_cell.angle_gamma   90.00
#
_symmetry.space_group_name_H-M   'P 1'
#
loop_
_entity.id
_entity.type
_entity.pdbx_description
1 polymer ?
#
loop_
_entity_poly.entity_id
_entity_poly.type
_entity_poly.pdbx_seq_one_letter_code
_entity_poly.pdbx_strand_id
1 'polypeptide(L)'
;MKTTIEQYIANFKKLRFEVMELELYLKNEGLRTPLFYKEMANIILELVDEGKVKPIKSSQSYSMDSRILNRYEKIKQRAKNDYLKDEMLTNYHTIISMTYYLNRPDQYKKEKSQLLAISQFLTNKRKSEPVLSVNERSYQLFGDEKLLFSKKGKKILANIGITYQHLCCYFTYEPFFYYSVTQAENNAILIVENKDTFFSLKKLLQEGNYSWNGIRFSMLVYGEGNKITRSIDYMDELQVPVETPIYYFGDFDPTGISIFCRVQSSCDREINLMTSFYREMWKRRKDGKVQKEQEWNEEAITRFLSNFDKEEQQFYLRYLKEDQYIPQESLSIEVLRGLSDGIEKTV
;
A
#
# COMPACT_ATOMS: atom_id res chain seq x y z
N MET A 1 14.17 -55.00 9.95
CA MET A 1 15.58 -54.55 9.85
C MET A 1 15.71 -53.26 9.02
N LYS A 2 15.24 -53.19 7.76
CA LYS A 2 15.38 -51.98 6.91
C LYS A 2 14.86 -50.69 7.57
N THR A 3 13.62 -50.69 8.05
CA THR A 3 13.01 -49.53 8.74
C THR A 3 13.84 -49.06 9.95
N THR A 4 14.38 -49.99 10.74
CA THR A 4 15.22 -49.70 11.90
C THR A 4 16.56 -49.07 11.49
N ILE A 5 17.16 -49.55 10.39
CA ILE A 5 18.38 -48.95 9.82
C ILE A 5 18.09 -47.53 9.31
N GLU A 6 16.97 -47.32 8.61
CA GLU A 6 16.56 -45.99 8.14
C GLU A 6 16.32 -45.01 9.30
N GLN A 7 15.67 -45.47 10.38
CA GLN A 7 15.46 -44.69 11.60
C GLN A 7 16.79 -44.33 12.29
N TYR A 8 17.71 -45.29 12.40
CA TYR A 8 19.04 -45.03 12.94
C TYR A 8 19.75 -43.94 12.14
N ILE A 9 19.79 -44.08 10.81
CA ILE A 9 20.46 -43.13 9.92
C ILE A 9 19.82 -41.74 10.03
N ALA A 10 18.48 -41.65 10.06
CA ALA A 10 17.76 -40.39 10.22
C ALA A 10 18.10 -39.70 11.56
N ASN A 11 18.15 -40.45 12.65
CA ASN A 11 18.37 -39.93 14.01
C ASN A 11 19.86 -39.74 14.37
N PHE A 12 20.79 -40.27 13.57
CA PHE A 12 22.21 -40.16 13.85
C PHE A 12 22.67 -38.70 13.79
N LYS A 13 23.32 -38.15 14.82
CA LYS A 13 23.66 -36.72 14.85
C LYS A 13 24.72 -36.31 13.81
N LYS A 14 25.65 -37.21 13.50
CA LYS A 14 26.77 -36.94 12.57
C LYS A 14 26.39 -37.25 11.12
N LEU A 15 27.04 -36.60 10.17
CA LEU A 15 26.88 -36.87 8.73
C LEU A 15 27.44 -38.25 8.32
N ARG A 16 28.42 -38.76 9.06
CA ARG A 16 29.12 -40.01 8.79
C ARG A 16 28.88 -40.99 9.94
N PHE A 17 28.66 -42.25 9.61
CA PHE A 17 28.45 -43.33 10.58
C PHE A 17 29.26 -44.56 10.19
N GLU A 18 29.55 -45.40 11.18
CA GLU A 18 30.24 -46.68 10.96
C GLU A 18 29.26 -47.85 10.98
N VAL A 19 29.50 -48.85 10.12
CA VAL A 19 28.67 -50.06 10.05
C VAL A 19 28.77 -50.87 11.34
N MET A 20 29.93 -50.87 12.01
CA MET A 20 30.07 -51.49 13.35
C MET A 20 29.17 -50.82 14.41
N GLU A 21 29.00 -49.49 14.37
CA GLU A 21 28.12 -48.80 15.30
C GLU A 21 26.65 -49.10 15.02
N LEU A 22 26.29 -49.19 13.73
CA LEU A 22 24.96 -49.63 13.29
C LEU A 22 24.68 -51.07 13.70
N GLU A 23 25.66 -51.97 13.52
CA GLU A 23 25.56 -53.39 13.91
C GLU A 23 25.26 -53.52 15.41
N LEU A 24 26.00 -52.80 16.26
CA LEU A 24 25.80 -52.81 17.71
C LEU A 24 24.40 -52.30 18.07
N TYR A 25 23.96 -51.22 17.42
CA TYR A 25 22.62 -50.67 17.60
C TYR A 25 21.53 -51.69 17.25
N LEU A 26 21.61 -52.33 16.08
CA LEU A 26 20.63 -53.33 15.64
C LEU A 26 20.58 -54.54 16.58
N LYS A 27 21.74 -54.99 17.08
CA LYS A 27 21.82 -56.10 18.05
C LYS A 27 21.19 -55.74 19.40
N ASN A 28 21.30 -54.47 19.83
CA ASN A 28 20.67 -53.96 21.06
C ASN A 28 19.16 -53.83 20.92
N GLU A 29 18.65 -53.52 19.72
CA GLU A 29 17.22 -53.53 19.38
C GLU A 29 16.65 -54.97 19.22
N GLY A 30 17.43 -56.01 19.57
CA GLY A 30 16.99 -57.40 19.54
C GLY A 30 16.95 -58.05 18.14
N LEU A 31 17.44 -57.37 17.10
CA LEU A 31 17.48 -57.93 15.75
C LEU A 31 18.63 -58.92 15.62
N ARG A 32 18.31 -60.22 15.65
CA ARG A 32 19.28 -61.31 15.40
C ARG A 32 18.61 -62.37 14.52
N THR A 33 18.98 -62.39 13.24
CA THR A 33 18.51 -63.40 12.28
C THR A 33 19.66 -64.35 11.90
N PRO A 34 19.38 -65.59 11.46
CA PRO A 34 20.43 -66.52 11.00
C PRO A 34 21.30 -65.96 9.86
N LEU A 35 20.76 -65.03 9.08
CA LEU A 35 21.44 -64.36 7.97
C LEU A 35 21.74 -62.87 8.26
N PHE A 36 21.80 -62.48 9.53
CA PHE A 36 21.87 -61.08 9.97
C PHE A 36 22.88 -60.22 9.20
N TYR A 37 24.13 -60.67 9.08
CA TYR A 37 25.18 -59.89 8.41
C TYR A 37 24.89 -59.72 6.91
N LYS A 38 24.36 -60.75 6.26
CA LYS A 38 24.01 -60.74 4.84
C LYS A 38 22.80 -59.82 4.57
N GLU A 39 21.79 -59.86 5.44
CA GLU A 39 20.61 -58.99 5.38
C GLU A 39 20.98 -57.51 5.59
N MET A 40 21.79 -57.23 6.61
CA MET A 40 22.28 -55.87 6.88
C MET A 40 23.10 -55.33 5.71
N ALA A 41 24.01 -56.13 5.16
CA ALA A 41 24.81 -55.73 4.00
C ALA A 41 23.96 -55.45 2.76
N ASN A 42 22.96 -56.31 2.48
CA ASN A 42 22.05 -56.09 1.37
C ASN A 42 21.23 -54.80 1.53
N ILE A 43 20.75 -54.49 2.74
CA ILE A 43 20.02 -53.24 3.01
C ILE A 43 20.93 -52.02 2.85
N ILE A 44 22.19 -52.08 3.30
CA ILE A 44 23.13 -50.97 3.10
C ILE A 44 23.38 -50.73 1.61
N LEU A 45 23.56 -51.78 0.81
CA LEU A 45 23.70 -51.67 -0.64
C LEU A 45 22.44 -51.07 -1.28
N GLU A 46 21.26 -51.49 -0.86
CA GLU A 46 19.99 -50.93 -1.32
C GLU A 46 19.87 -49.44 -0.99
N LEU A 47 20.29 -49.00 0.20
CA LEU A 47 20.29 -47.58 0.58
C LEU A 47 21.33 -46.75 -0.20
N VAL A 48 22.40 -47.38 -0.70
CA VAL A 48 23.34 -46.75 -1.63
C VAL A 48 22.70 -46.57 -3.00
N ASP A 49 22.05 -47.61 -3.52
CA ASP A 49 21.34 -47.57 -4.81
C ASP A 49 20.18 -46.56 -4.79
N GLU A 50 19.46 -46.45 -3.66
CA GLU A 50 18.42 -45.43 -3.42
C GLU A 50 19.00 -44.00 -3.24
N GLY A 51 20.32 -43.83 -3.20
CA GLY A 51 20.97 -42.53 -3.04
C GLY A 51 20.75 -41.89 -1.67
N LYS A 52 20.45 -42.67 -0.63
CA LYS A 52 20.28 -42.19 0.76
C LYS A 52 21.61 -42.08 1.49
N VAL A 53 22.58 -42.94 1.16
CA VAL A 53 23.93 -42.95 1.73
C VAL A 53 24.97 -43.17 0.63
N LYS A 54 26.22 -42.75 0.85
CA LYS A 54 27.35 -43.04 -0.03
C LYS A 54 28.53 -43.67 0.74
N PRO A 55 29.24 -44.63 0.16
CA PRO A 55 30.42 -45.24 0.78
C PRO A 55 31.59 -44.23 0.84
N ILE A 56 32.35 -44.25 1.93
CA ILE A 56 33.61 -43.51 2.02
C ILE A 56 34.72 -44.39 1.43
N LYS A 57 35.18 -44.07 0.22
CA LYS A 57 36.13 -44.90 -0.55
C LYS A 57 37.45 -45.23 0.17
N SER A 58 37.89 -44.39 1.10
CA SER A 58 39.09 -44.62 1.93
C SER A 58 38.83 -45.50 3.17
N SER A 59 37.61 -45.98 3.35
CA SER A 59 37.26 -46.91 4.43
C SER A 59 37.67 -48.33 4.07
N GLN A 60 38.12 -49.08 5.08
CA GLN A 60 38.30 -50.52 4.96
C GLN A 60 36.95 -51.23 4.74
N SER A 61 37.00 -52.41 4.14
CA SER A 61 35.86 -53.32 4.05
C SER A 61 35.35 -53.71 5.44
N TYR A 62 34.06 -53.95 5.56
CA TYR A 62 33.47 -54.45 6.79
C TYR A 62 33.86 -55.92 7.01
N SER A 63 34.24 -56.27 8.24
CA SER A 63 34.86 -57.56 8.56
C SER A 63 33.94 -58.77 8.36
N MET A 64 32.62 -58.58 8.49
CA MET A 64 31.64 -59.68 8.38
C MET A 64 31.03 -59.81 6.98
N ASP A 65 31.22 -58.82 6.11
CA ASP A 65 30.80 -58.87 4.70
C ASP A 65 31.63 -57.89 3.85
N SER A 66 32.52 -58.44 3.02
CA SER A 66 33.46 -57.65 2.21
C SER A 66 32.81 -56.85 1.08
N ARG A 67 31.52 -57.06 0.80
CA ARG A 67 30.76 -56.32 -0.24
C ARG A 67 30.46 -54.88 0.16
N ILE A 68 30.54 -54.55 1.45
CA ILE A 68 30.28 -53.21 1.98
C ILE A 68 31.50 -52.64 2.73
N LEU A 69 31.57 -51.32 2.86
CA LEU A 69 32.65 -50.64 3.59
C LEU A 69 32.25 -50.38 5.04
N ASN A 70 33.21 -50.13 5.93
CA ASN A 70 32.89 -49.82 7.32
C ASN A 70 32.32 -48.39 7.52
N ARG A 71 32.54 -47.43 6.61
CA ARG A 71 32.09 -46.05 6.80
C ARG A 71 31.25 -45.52 5.64
N TYR A 72 30.15 -44.88 5.99
CA TYR A 72 29.20 -44.25 5.07
C TYR A 72 28.90 -42.81 5.46
N GLU A 73 28.57 -41.99 4.48
CA GLU A 73 28.09 -40.61 4.65
C GLU A 73 26.66 -40.49 4.18
N LYS A 74 25.81 -39.81 4.95
CA LYS A 74 24.43 -39.52 4.56
C LYS A 74 24.39 -38.55 3.40
N ILE A 75 23.53 -38.83 2.43
CA ILE A 75 23.21 -37.88 1.38
C ILE A 75 22.03 -37.03 1.87
N LYS A 76 22.27 -35.73 2.10
CA LYS A 76 21.17 -34.80 2.38
C LYS A 76 20.32 -34.68 1.12
N GLN A 77 19.12 -35.24 1.13
CA GLN A 77 18.11 -34.85 0.14
C GLN A 77 17.82 -33.36 0.34
N ARG A 78 18.10 -32.53 -0.68
CA ARG A 78 17.78 -31.09 -0.64
C ARG A 78 16.30 -30.94 -0.34
N ALA A 79 15.96 -30.13 0.66
CA ALA A 79 14.56 -29.86 0.95
C ALA A 79 13.95 -29.09 -0.22
N LYS A 80 12.64 -29.26 -0.49
CA LYS A 80 11.91 -28.45 -1.47
C LYS A 80 12.08 -26.93 -1.24
N ASN A 81 12.28 -26.54 0.01
CA ASN A 81 12.55 -25.15 0.40
C ASN A 81 13.93 -24.66 -0.04
N ASP A 82 14.93 -25.53 -0.20
CA ASP A 82 16.26 -25.15 -0.68
C ASP A 82 16.20 -24.77 -2.16
N TYR A 83 15.45 -25.54 -2.97
CA TYR A 83 15.23 -25.22 -4.39
C TYR A 83 14.49 -23.90 -4.59
N LEU A 84 13.47 -23.62 -3.76
CA LEU A 84 12.75 -22.34 -3.82
C LEU A 84 13.66 -21.16 -3.46
N LYS A 85 14.57 -21.33 -2.50
CA LYS A 85 15.54 -20.29 -2.15
C LYS A 85 16.52 -20.04 -3.28
N ASP A 86 17.09 -21.10 -3.86
CA ASP A 86 17.98 -20.99 -5.01
C ASP A 86 17.27 -20.24 -6.16
N GLU A 87 16.03 -20.62 -6.48
CA GLU A 87 15.22 -19.97 -7.50
C GLU A 87 15.04 -18.45 -7.25
N MET A 88 14.72 -18.07 -6.01
CA MET A 88 14.56 -16.66 -5.64
C MET A 88 15.86 -15.87 -5.80
N LEU A 89 17.01 -16.50 -5.55
CA LEU A 89 18.31 -15.82 -5.59
C LEU A 89 18.91 -15.71 -6.99
N THR A 90 18.47 -16.54 -7.96
CA THR A 90 19.09 -16.59 -9.29
C THR A 90 18.21 -16.06 -10.42
N ASN A 91 16.89 -16.12 -10.30
CA ASN A 91 16.00 -15.93 -11.45
C ASN A 91 15.40 -14.52 -11.58
N TYR A 92 15.81 -13.58 -10.72
CA TYR A 92 15.24 -12.23 -10.67
C TYR A 92 16.27 -11.17 -11.02
N HIS A 93 15.80 -10.06 -11.58
CA HIS A 93 16.63 -8.90 -11.87
C HIS A 93 17.33 -8.41 -10.60
N THR A 94 18.59 -8.00 -10.70
CA THR A 94 19.48 -7.73 -9.54
C THR A 94 19.00 -6.63 -8.59
N ILE A 95 18.16 -5.71 -9.06
CA ILE A 95 17.57 -4.65 -8.25
C ILE A 95 16.39 -5.12 -7.38
N ILE A 96 15.81 -6.30 -7.66
CA ILE A 96 14.71 -6.86 -6.88
C ILE A 96 15.28 -7.46 -5.60
N SER A 97 14.79 -6.99 -4.45
CA SER A 97 15.08 -7.57 -3.15
C SER A 97 14.17 -8.77 -2.87
N MET A 98 14.76 -9.95 -2.67
CA MET A 98 14.00 -11.16 -2.31
C MET A 98 13.97 -11.43 -0.80
N THR A 99 14.57 -10.56 0.03
CA THR A 99 14.67 -10.71 1.49
C THR A 99 13.31 -10.96 2.17
N TYR A 100 12.27 -10.27 1.71
CA TYR A 100 10.92 -10.44 2.24
C TYR A 100 10.37 -11.86 2.00
N TYR A 101 10.62 -12.41 0.81
CA TYR A 101 10.08 -13.68 0.32
C TYR A 101 10.89 -14.90 0.75
N LEU A 102 12.21 -14.75 0.96
CA LEU A 102 13.07 -15.81 1.49
C LEU A 102 12.59 -16.33 2.85
N ASN A 103 11.99 -15.45 3.66
CA ASN A 103 11.39 -15.76 4.95
C ASN A 103 9.89 -16.10 4.85
N ARG A 104 9.26 -15.99 3.67
CA ARG A 104 7.81 -16.20 3.44
C ARG A 104 7.53 -16.99 2.13
N PRO A 105 7.93 -18.27 2.04
CA PRO A 105 7.82 -19.04 0.80
C PRO A 105 6.40 -19.21 0.27
N ASP A 106 5.38 -19.22 1.13
CA ASP A 106 3.99 -19.36 0.69
C ASP A 106 3.44 -18.09 0.05
N GLN A 107 3.90 -16.93 0.51
CA GLN A 107 3.55 -15.66 -0.14
C GLN A 107 4.24 -15.52 -1.48
N TYR A 108 5.51 -15.97 -1.58
CA TYR A 108 6.21 -16.06 -2.86
C TYR A 108 5.40 -16.87 -3.88
N LYS A 109 4.92 -18.06 -3.53
CA LYS A 109 4.14 -18.89 -4.44
C LYS A 109 2.89 -18.17 -4.98
N LYS A 110 2.22 -17.39 -4.13
CA LYS A 110 1.00 -16.64 -4.50
C LYS A 110 1.30 -15.44 -5.42
N GLU A 111 2.47 -14.83 -5.27
CA GLU A 111 2.84 -13.58 -5.94
C GLU A 111 3.88 -13.80 -7.07
N LYS A 112 4.30 -15.06 -7.29
CA LYS A 112 5.37 -15.44 -8.23
C LYS A 112 5.16 -14.89 -9.64
N SER A 113 3.95 -14.95 -10.18
CA SER A 113 3.66 -14.45 -11.52
C SER A 113 3.87 -12.95 -11.64
N GLN A 114 3.47 -12.17 -10.62
CA GLN A 114 3.72 -10.73 -10.58
C GLN A 114 5.21 -10.41 -10.48
N LEU A 115 5.93 -11.12 -9.61
CA LEU A 115 7.37 -10.94 -9.44
C LEU A 115 8.14 -11.21 -10.73
N LEU A 116 7.78 -12.28 -11.44
CA LEU A 116 8.40 -12.64 -12.72
C LEU A 116 8.11 -11.58 -13.79
N ALA A 117 6.88 -11.08 -13.89
CA ALA A 117 6.54 -10.03 -14.85
C ALA A 117 7.35 -8.75 -14.61
N ILE A 118 7.48 -8.32 -13.35
CA ILE A 118 8.31 -7.17 -12.97
C ILE A 118 9.79 -7.42 -13.34
N SER A 119 10.33 -8.59 -13.00
CA SER A 119 11.71 -8.96 -13.30
C SER A 119 12.02 -8.99 -14.80
N GLN A 120 11.11 -9.56 -15.59
CA GLN A 120 11.23 -9.63 -17.05
C GLN A 120 11.20 -8.23 -17.65
N PHE A 121 10.31 -7.36 -17.16
CA PHE A 121 10.30 -5.97 -17.59
C PHE A 121 11.63 -5.27 -17.29
N LEU A 122 12.12 -5.37 -16.05
CA LEU A 122 13.38 -4.71 -15.66
C LEU A 122 14.58 -5.21 -16.46
N THR A 123 14.62 -6.51 -16.74
CA THR A 123 15.67 -7.13 -17.57
C THR A 123 15.64 -6.67 -19.02
N ASN A 124 14.44 -6.54 -19.60
CA ASN A 124 14.25 -6.20 -21.01
C ASN A 124 14.10 -4.69 -21.27
N LYS A 125 14.04 -3.88 -20.21
CA LYS A 125 13.87 -2.42 -20.26
C LYS A 125 15.01 -1.79 -21.07
N ARG A 126 14.64 -0.99 -22.08
CA ARG A 126 15.60 -0.25 -22.89
C ARG A 126 15.99 1.06 -22.20
N LYS A 127 17.13 1.64 -22.60
CA LYS A 127 17.51 2.99 -22.13
C LYS A 127 16.47 4.05 -22.50
N SER A 128 15.82 3.91 -23.65
CA SER A 128 14.76 4.79 -24.14
C SER A 128 13.36 4.23 -23.87
N GLU A 129 13.16 3.53 -22.75
CA GLU A 129 11.85 3.00 -22.39
C GLU A 129 10.86 4.17 -22.19
N PRO A 130 9.70 4.17 -22.87
CA PRO A 130 8.71 5.23 -22.71
C PRO A 130 8.21 5.27 -21.27
N VAL A 131 7.98 6.48 -20.75
CA VAL A 131 7.28 6.67 -19.47
C VAL A 131 5.79 6.58 -19.74
N LEU A 132 5.09 5.70 -19.04
CA LEU A 132 3.65 5.45 -19.20
C LEU A 132 2.89 5.82 -17.93
N SER A 133 1.57 5.97 -18.01
CA SER A 133 0.77 6.04 -16.78
C SER A 133 0.93 4.75 -15.96
N VAL A 134 0.76 4.84 -14.64
CA VAL A 134 0.75 3.66 -13.76
C VAL A 134 -0.22 2.59 -14.27
N ASN A 135 -1.38 3.01 -14.77
CA ASN A 135 -2.44 2.15 -15.26
C ASN A 135 -2.04 1.41 -16.55
N GLU A 136 -1.48 2.12 -17.52
CA GLU A 136 -0.97 1.52 -18.76
C GLU A 136 0.18 0.56 -18.48
N ARG A 137 1.14 0.92 -17.60
CA ARG A 137 2.21 0.01 -17.22
C ARG A 137 1.66 -1.21 -16.47
N SER A 138 0.66 -1.03 -15.61
CA SER A 138 0.03 -2.13 -14.89
C SER A 138 -0.62 -3.12 -15.85
N TYR A 139 -1.34 -2.61 -16.85
CA TYR A 139 -1.94 -3.44 -17.89
C TYR A 139 -0.86 -4.14 -18.72
N GLN A 140 0.21 -3.43 -19.11
CA GLN A 140 1.34 -4.02 -19.85
C GLN A 140 2.01 -5.17 -19.08
N LEU A 141 2.20 -5.03 -17.77
CA LEU A 141 2.88 -6.04 -16.95
C LEU A 141 1.98 -7.21 -16.55
N PHE A 142 0.70 -6.94 -16.27
CA PHE A 142 -0.16 -7.90 -15.57
C PHE A 142 -1.50 -8.21 -16.26
N GLY A 143 -1.86 -7.47 -17.31
CA GLY A 143 -3.20 -7.53 -17.90
C GLY A 143 -4.30 -6.95 -17.00
N ASP A 144 -3.91 -6.29 -15.90
CA ASP A 144 -4.81 -5.66 -14.93
C ASP A 144 -4.35 -4.21 -14.72
N GLU A 145 -5.12 -3.28 -15.28
CA GLU A 145 -4.85 -1.83 -15.23
C GLU A 145 -4.70 -1.30 -13.80
N LYS A 146 -5.43 -1.87 -12.83
CA LYS A 146 -5.50 -1.31 -11.47
C LYS A 146 -4.54 -1.97 -10.50
N LEU A 147 -3.86 -3.05 -10.91
CA LEU A 147 -3.04 -3.84 -9.99
C LEU A 147 -1.94 -3.00 -9.33
N LEU A 148 -1.14 -2.25 -10.10
CA LEU A 148 -0.05 -1.44 -9.57
C LEU A 148 -0.51 -0.33 -8.63
N PHE A 149 -1.68 0.25 -8.87
CA PHE A 149 -2.25 1.31 -8.02
C PHE A 149 -2.96 0.75 -6.78
N SER A 150 -3.39 -0.52 -6.83
CA SER A 150 -4.06 -1.19 -5.71
C SER A 150 -3.15 -1.34 -4.47
N LYS A 151 -3.76 -1.50 -3.28
CA LYS A 151 -3.05 -1.84 -2.04
C LYS A 151 -2.16 -3.09 -2.21
N LYS A 152 -2.60 -4.07 -2.99
CA LYS A 152 -1.85 -5.30 -3.27
C LYS A 152 -0.59 -4.99 -4.10
N GLY A 153 -0.71 -4.25 -5.20
CA GLY A 153 0.43 -3.89 -6.04
C GLY A 153 1.44 -3.03 -5.30
N LYS A 154 0.97 -1.99 -4.59
CA LYS A 154 1.82 -1.16 -3.72
C LYS A 154 2.61 -2.01 -2.71
N LYS A 155 1.96 -2.99 -2.09
CA LYS A 155 2.62 -3.92 -1.15
C LYS A 155 3.65 -4.83 -1.84
N ILE A 156 3.34 -5.37 -3.02
CA ILE A 156 4.27 -6.19 -3.79
C ILE A 156 5.53 -5.37 -4.11
N LEU A 157 5.37 -4.16 -4.68
CA LEU A 157 6.48 -3.26 -5.01
C LEU A 157 7.35 -2.94 -3.80
N ALA A 158 6.72 -2.60 -2.67
CA ALA A 158 7.42 -2.32 -1.41
C ALA A 158 8.22 -3.54 -0.91
N ASN A 159 7.65 -4.75 -0.99
CA ASN A 159 8.32 -5.99 -0.54
C ASN A 159 9.58 -6.32 -1.35
N ILE A 160 9.64 -5.89 -2.62
CA ILE A 160 10.80 -6.11 -3.50
C ILE A 160 11.70 -4.87 -3.69
N GLY A 161 11.39 -3.75 -3.03
CA GLY A 161 12.17 -2.52 -3.13
C GLY A 161 12.10 -1.82 -4.49
N ILE A 162 11.01 -2.01 -5.23
CA ILE A 162 10.79 -1.39 -6.54
C ILE A 162 9.87 -0.18 -6.40
N THR A 163 10.14 0.88 -7.18
CA THR A 163 9.34 2.11 -7.21
C THR A 163 8.73 2.31 -8.60
N TYR A 164 7.73 3.19 -8.71
CA TYR A 164 7.13 3.56 -10.00
C TYR A 164 8.14 4.15 -10.99
N GLN A 165 9.18 4.83 -10.50
CA GLN A 165 10.27 5.35 -11.35
C GLN A 165 11.10 4.22 -11.99
N HIS A 166 11.40 3.16 -11.25
CA HIS A 166 12.07 1.97 -11.82
C HIS A 166 11.25 1.37 -12.97
N LEU A 167 9.93 1.41 -12.85
CA LEU A 167 8.96 0.93 -13.84
C LEU A 167 8.66 1.94 -14.96
N CYS A 168 9.34 3.10 -15.01
CA CYS A 168 9.05 4.16 -15.97
C CYS A 168 7.55 4.52 -15.99
N CYS A 169 7.01 4.83 -14.82
CA CYS A 169 5.62 5.26 -14.66
C CYS A 169 5.52 6.73 -14.21
N TYR A 170 4.44 7.40 -14.60
CA TYR A 170 3.92 8.62 -13.98
C TYR A 170 2.49 8.40 -13.47
N PHE A 171 2.07 9.17 -12.47
CA PHE A 171 0.71 9.12 -11.97
C PHE A 171 -0.22 9.96 -12.85
N THR A 172 -1.42 9.44 -13.09
CA THR A 172 -2.52 10.19 -13.68
C THR A 172 -3.50 10.50 -12.56
N TYR A 173 -3.86 11.77 -12.41
CA TYR A 173 -4.81 12.20 -11.40
C TYR A 173 -6.18 12.42 -12.03
N GLU A 174 -7.24 12.21 -11.25
CA GLU A 174 -8.58 12.59 -11.70
C GLU A 174 -8.67 14.12 -11.70
N PRO A 175 -8.97 14.78 -12.84
CA PRO A 175 -9.02 16.24 -12.87
C PRO A 175 -10.23 16.79 -12.09
N PHE A 176 -10.05 17.94 -11.44
CA PHE A 176 -11.16 18.74 -10.90
C PHE A 176 -11.40 20.00 -11.74
N PHE A 177 -12.61 20.56 -11.61
CA PHE A 177 -12.94 21.85 -12.21
C PHE A 177 -12.43 22.98 -11.31
N TYR A 178 -11.70 23.93 -11.89
CA TYR A 178 -11.15 25.06 -11.14
C TYR A 178 -11.17 26.35 -11.96
N TYR A 179 -11.00 27.48 -11.26
CA TYR A 179 -10.76 28.79 -11.84
C TYR A 179 -9.54 29.40 -11.15
N SER A 180 -8.60 29.92 -11.94
CA SER A 180 -7.38 30.54 -11.42
C SER A 180 -7.15 31.90 -12.06
N VAL A 181 -6.65 32.85 -11.27
CA VAL A 181 -6.26 34.19 -11.71
C VAL A 181 -4.74 34.19 -11.86
N THR A 182 -4.24 34.57 -13.05
CA THR A 182 -2.84 34.39 -13.51
C THR A 182 -1.80 35.26 -12.79
N GLN A 183 -2.13 35.83 -11.62
CA GLN A 183 -1.31 36.84 -10.97
C GLN A 183 -1.33 36.65 -9.46
N ALA A 184 -0.48 35.77 -8.94
CA ALA A 184 0.23 35.94 -7.66
C ALA A 184 0.84 34.61 -7.21
N GLU A 185 2.14 34.65 -6.98
CA GLU A 185 2.83 33.64 -6.18
C GLU A 185 2.30 33.73 -4.73
N ASN A 186 2.11 32.58 -4.07
CA ASN A 186 1.75 32.44 -2.65
C ASN A 186 0.32 32.81 -2.20
N ASN A 187 -0.62 33.03 -3.12
CA ASN A 187 -2.03 33.17 -2.75
C ASN A 187 -2.67 31.82 -2.41
N ALA A 188 -3.70 31.85 -1.56
CA ALA A 188 -4.41 30.67 -1.11
C ALA A 188 -5.35 30.09 -2.19
N ILE A 189 -5.74 28.84 -1.97
CA ILE A 189 -6.73 28.10 -2.76
C ILE A 189 -7.99 27.92 -1.91
N LEU A 190 -9.16 28.14 -2.49
CA LEU A 190 -10.44 27.84 -1.85
C LEU A 190 -11.15 26.69 -2.58
N ILE A 191 -11.34 25.57 -1.88
CA ILE A 191 -12.17 24.46 -2.30
C ILE A 191 -13.62 24.75 -1.89
N VAL A 192 -14.54 24.73 -2.84
CA VAL A 192 -15.97 25.02 -2.66
C VAL A 192 -16.79 23.81 -3.07
N GLU A 193 -17.55 23.24 -2.14
CA GLU A 193 -18.31 22.01 -2.39
C GLU A 193 -19.43 22.16 -3.43
N ASN A 194 -20.21 23.25 -3.35
CA ASN A 194 -21.40 23.48 -4.17
C ASN A 194 -21.09 24.31 -5.44
N LYS A 195 -21.78 23.96 -6.53
CA LYS A 195 -21.60 24.55 -7.85
C LYS A 195 -22.02 26.03 -7.88
N ASP A 196 -23.16 26.37 -7.30
CA ASP A 196 -23.71 27.74 -7.41
C ASP A 196 -22.89 28.73 -6.56
N THR A 197 -22.42 28.27 -5.40
CA THR A 197 -21.44 28.99 -4.57
C THR A 197 -20.11 29.17 -5.30
N PHE A 198 -19.61 28.13 -5.98
CA PHE A 198 -18.40 28.23 -6.80
C PHE A 198 -18.54 29.31 -7.89
N PHE A 199 -19.65 29.33 -8.64
CA PHE A 199 -19.87 30.34 -9.69
C PHE A 199 -20.02 31.76 -9.11
N SER A 200 -20.62 31.89 -7.93
CA SER A 200 -20.73 33.17 -7.21
C SER A 200 -19.35 33.71 -6.85
N LEU A 201 -18.49 32.90 -6.21
CA LEU A 201 -17.12 33.27 -5.86
C LEU A 201 -16.25 33.53 -7.10
N LYS A 202 -16.40 32.72 -8.16
CA LYS A 202 -15.72 32.93 -9.44
C LYS A 202 -16.05 34.31 -10.01
N LYS A 203 -17.32 34.69 -10.01
CA LYS A 203 -17.75 36.02 -10.47
C LYS A 203 -17.13 37.13 -9.63
N LEU A 204 -17.05 36.96 -8.31
CA LEU A 204 -16.42 37.94 -7.42
C LEU A 204 -14.91 38.09 -7.67
N LEU A 205 -14.19 36.99 -7.92
CA LEU A 205 -12.78 37.04 -8.33
C LEU A 205 -12.61 37.76 -9.68
N GLN A 206 -13.52 37.54 -10.63
CA GLN A 206 -13.53 38.26 -11.91
C GLN A 206 -13.82 39.76 -11.75
N GLU A 207 -14.57 40.13 -10.71
CA GLU A 207 -14.87 41.52 -10.33
C GLU A 207 -13.73 42.17 -9.49
N GLY A 208 -12.64 41.45 -9.21
CA GLY A 208 -11.48 41.98 -8.47
C GLY A 208 -11.55 41.81 -6.94
N ASN A 209 -12.52 41.05 -6.43
CA ASN A 209 -12.62 40.71 -5.01
C ASN A 209 -11.76 39.47 -4.76
N TYR A 210 -10.50 39.66 -4.36
CA TYR A 210 -9.55 38.57 -4.18
C TYR A 210 -9.38 38.09 -2.75
N SER A 211 -9.91 38.83 -1.77
CA SER A 211 -9.67 38.52 -0.36
C SER A 211 -10.92 38.56 0.49
N TRP A 212 -10.92 37.67 1.49
CA TRP A 212 -11.93 37.56 2.53
C TRP A 212 -11.25 37.27 3.85
N ASN A 213 -11.57 38.04 4.88
CA ASN A 213 -11.04 37.84 6.24
C ASN A 213 -9.50 37.85 6.26
N GLY A 214 -8.89 38.72 5.44
CA GLY A 214 -7.43 38.86 5.32
C GLY A 214 -6.73 37.76 4.54
N ILE A 215 -7.48 36.79 3.97
CA ILE A 215 -6.91 35.71 3.16
C ILE A 215 -7.16 36.03 1.70
N ARG A 216 -6.08 36.08 0.91
CA ARG A 216 -6.14 36.32 -0.53
C ARG A 216 -6.15 35.01 -1.30
N PHE A 217 -7.09 34.85 -2.23
CA PHE A 217 -7.28 33.66 -3.04
C PHE A 217 -6.95 33.93 -4.51
N SER A 218 -6.14 33.06 -5.12
CA SER A 218 -5.85 33.09 -6.56
C SER A 218 -6.54 31.95 -7.32
N MET A 219 -6.98 30.90 -6.62
CA MET A 219 -7.61 29.74 -7.23
C MET A 219 -8.85 29.30 -6.45
N LEU A 220 -9.91 28.96 -7.19
CA LEU A 220 -11.08 28.25 -6.69
C LEU A 220 -11.10 26.85 -7.27
N VAL A 221 -11.41 25.87 -6.44
CA VAL A 221 -11.67 24.49 -6.87
C VAL A 221 -13.12 24.14 -6.57
N TYR A 222 -13.82 23.60 -7.56
CA TYR A 222 -15.14 23.03 -7.35
C TYR A 222 -14.99 21.60 -6.81
N GLY A 223 -15.43 21.38 -5.57
CA GLY A 223 -15.25 20.13 -4.84
C GLY A 223 -16.15 18.99 -5.31
N GLU A 224 -17.35 19.30 -5.82
CA GLU A 224 -18.31 18.31 -6.36
C GLU A 224 -18.59 17.17 -5.35
N GLY A 225 -18.88 17.56 -4.09
CA GLY A 225 -19.15 16.64 -2.99
C GLY A 225 -17.95 15.74 -2.69
N ASN A 226 -18.15 14.42 -2.64
CA ASN A 226 -17.07 13.49 -2.30
C ASN A 226 -16.00 13.32 -3.41
N LYS A 227 -16.22 13.84 -4.62
CA LYS A 227 -15.27 13.68 -5.73
C LYS A 227 -13.91 14.29 -5.42
N ILE A 228 -13.87 15.44 -4.74
CA ILE A 228 -12.61 16.10 -4.38
C ILE A 228 -11.65 15.22 -3.58
N THR A 229 -12.17 14.26 -2.81
CA THR A 229 -11.32 13.30 -2.06
C THR A 229 -10.47 12.38 -2.96
N ARG A 230 -10.81 12.30 -4.26
CA ARG A 230 -10.09 11.49 -5.26
C ARG A 230 -9.30 12.35 -6.25
N SER A 231 -9.72 13.60 -6.44
CA SER A 231 -9.11 14.52 -7.40
C SER A 231 -8.17 15.54 -6.77
N ILE A 232 -8.12 15.69 -5.45
CA ILE A 232 -7.28 16.71 -4.80
C ILE A 232 -5.80 16.65 -5.21
N ASP A 233 -5.27 15.44 -5.45
CA ASP A 233 -3.89 15.24 -5.89
C ASP A 233 -3.61 15.79 -7.30
N TYR A 234 -4.65 16.14 -8.08
CA TYR A 234 -4.49 16.87 -9.35
C TYR A 234 -3.80 18.23 -9.16
N MET A 235 -3.76 18.76 -7.94
CA MET A 235 -2.92 19.90 -7.57
C MET A 235 -1.44 19.69 -7.92
N ASP A 236 -0.94 18.45 -7.81
CA ASP A 236 0.45 18.12 -8.14
C ASP A 236 0.69 18.22 -9.65
N GLU A 237 -0.30 17.84 -10.47
CA GLU A 237 -0.24 18.00 -11.93
C GLU A 237 -0.27 19.49 -12.33
N LEU A 238 -1.02 20.31 -11.60
CA LEU A 238 -1.02 21.77 -11.75
C LEU A 238 0.23 22.44 -11.17
N GLN A 239 1.17 21.67 -10.61
CA GLN A 239 2.42 22.15 -10.00
C GLN A 239 2.18 23.18 -8.88
N VAL A 240 1.08 23.03 -8.14
CA VAL A 240 0.79 23.88 -6.98
C VAL A 240 1.83 23.58 -5.89
N PRO A 241 2.58 24.56 -5.38
CA PRO A 241 3.54 24.34 -4.29
C PRO A 241 2.89 23.66 -3.08
N VAL A 242 3.58 22.73 -2.43
CA VAL A 242 3.04 21.95 -1.29
C VAL A 242 2.60 22.87 -0.14
N GLU A 243 3.34 23.95 0.09
CA GLU A 243 3.10 24.96 1.13
C GLU A 243 1.97 25.96 0.80
N THR A 244 1.32 25.84 -0.37
CA THR A 244 0.24 26.74 -0.75
C THR A 244 -0.93 26.58 0.23
N PRO A 245 -1.39 27.64 0.93
CA PRO A 245 -2.50 27.51 1.86
C PRO A 245 -3.78 27.09 1.15
N ILE A 246 -4.43 26.03 1.64
CA ILE A 246 -5.70 25.55 1.10
C ILE A 246 -6.79 25.71 2.16
N TYR A 247 -7.93 26.26 1.74
CA TYR A 247 -9.11 26.39 2.56
C TYR A 247 -10.27 25.59 1.97
N TYR A 248 -11.09 24.98 2.82
CA TYR A 248 -12.30 24.27 2.46
C TYR A 248 -13.54 25.03 2.93
N PHE A 249 -14.52 25.10 2.04
CA PHE A 249 -15.85 25.59 2.33
C PHE A 249 -16.88 24.62 1.76
N GLY A 250 -17.73 24.07 2.63
CA GLY A 250 -18.84 23.17 2.30
C GLY A 250 -20.12 23.52 3.06
N ASP A 251 -21.15 22.70 2.90
CA ASP A 251 -22.41 22.84 3.64
C ASP A 251 -22.18 22.62 5.15
N PHE A 252 -22.99 23.28 5.97
CA PHE A 252 -22.99 23.04 7.42
C PHE A 252 -24.03 21.97 7.76
N ASP A 253 -23.66 20.73 7.47
CA ASP A 253 -24.41 19.51 7.79
C ASP A 253 -23.44 18.33 8.04
N PRO A 254 -23.91 17.18 8.56
CA PRO A 254 -23.05 16.03 8.82
C PRO A 254 -22.30 15.48 7.59
N THR A 255 -22.88 15.58 6.39
CA THR A 255 -22.26 15.08 5.14
C THR A 255 -21.15 16.01 4.67
N GLY A 256 -21.39 17.32 4.58
CA GLY A 256 -20.39 18.32 4.22
C GLY A 256 -19.20 18.30 5.19
N ILE A 257 -19.47 18.16 6.50
CA ILE A 257 -18.44 17.99 7.53
C ILE A 257 -17.64 16.70 7.30
N SER A 258 -18.31 15.60 6.99
CA SER A 258 -17.64 14.33 6.69
C SER A 258 -16.77 14.42 5.43
N ILE A 259 -17.21 15.15 4.40
CA ILE A 259 -16.41 15.40 3.20
C ILE A 259 -15.15 16.19 3.56
N PHE A 260 -15.26 17.30 4.31
CA PHE A 260 -14.10 18.07 4.75
C PHE A 260 -13.03 17.19 5.43
N CYS A 261 -13.44 16.36 6.39
CA CYS A 261 -12.51 15.46 7.09
C CYS A 261 -11.89 14.40 6.17
N ARG A 262 -12.66 13.87 5.20
CA ARG A 262 -12.13 12.94 4.20
C ARG A 262 -11.12 13.60 3.27
N VAL A 263 -11.38 14.84 2.82
CA VAL A 263 -10.44 15.59 1.98
C VAL A 263 -9.14 15.85 2.73
N GLN A 264 -9.21 16.33 3.98
CA GLN A 264 -8.04 16.51 4.85
C GLN A 264 -7.21 15.23 5.04
N SER A 265 -7.85 14.06 4.97
CA SER A 265 -7.18 12.77 5.19
C SER A 265 -6.74 12.09 3.88
N SER A 266 -7.09 12.69 2.73
CA SER A 266 -6.83 12.12 1.40
C SER A 266 -5.53 12.59 0.76
N CYS A 267 -4.93 13.68 1.26
CA CYS A 267 -3.67 14.23 0.76
C CYS A 267 -2.75 14.68 1.89
N ASP A 268 -1.46 14.80 1.61
CA ASP A 268 -0.44 15.26 2.57
C ASP A 268 -0.42 16.80 2.73
N ARG A 269 -1.27 17.52 1.99
CA ARG A 269 -1.40 18.98 2.05
C ARG A 269 -2.26 19.40 3.24
N GLU A 270 -1.86 20.49 3.91
CA GLU A 270 -2.66 21.07 4.98
C GLU A 270 -3.88 21.81 4.41
N ILE A 271 -5.07 21.33 4.75
CA ILE A 271 -6.34 21.94 4.33
C ILE A 271 -7.04 22.50 5.56
N ASN A 272 -7.18 23.82 5.59
CA ASN A 272 -7.84 24.55 6.68
C ASN A 272 -9.32 24.74 6.41
N LEU A 273 -10.12 24.92 7.45
CA LEU A 273 -11.53 25.27 7.29
C LEU A 273 -11.66 26.79 7.10
N MET A 274 -12.50 27.25 6.16
CA MET A 274 -12.86 28.67 6.03
C MET A 274 -13.84 29.08 7.13
N THR A 275 -13.38 29.09 8.38
CA THR A 275 -14.22 29.29 9.58
C THR A 275 -15.02 30.59 9.55
N SER A 276 -14.48 31.65 8.95
CA SER A 276 -15.18 32.93 8.77
C SER A 276 -16.48 32.76 7.99
N PHE A 277 -16.49 31.95 6.92
CA PHE A 277 -17.72 31.70 6.15
C PHE A 277 -18.74 30.90 6.96
N TYR A 278 -18.32 29.89 7.73
CA TYR A 278 -19.22 29.15 8.61
C TYR A 278 -19.85 30.05 9.70
N ARG A 279 -19.09 30.98 10.28
CA ARG A 279 -19.63 31.97 11.22
C ARG A 279 -20.66 32.89 10.56
N GLU A 280 -20.41 33.31 9.33
CA GLU A 280 -21.35 34.16 8.59
C GLU A 280 -22.61 33.39 8.15
N MET A 281 -22.48 32.11 7.80
CA MET A 281 -23.61 31.19 7.57
C MET A 281 -24.44 31.05 8.85
N TRP A 282 -23.78 30.82 9.99
CA TRP A 282 -24.45 30.70 11.28
C TRP A 282 -25.28 31.95 11.59
N LYS A 283 -24.73 33.16 11.42
CA LYS A 283 -25.47 34.42 11.64
C LYS A 283 -26.70 34.58 10.76
N ARG A 284 -26.69 34.02 9.55
CA ARG A 284 -27.75 34.17 8.52
C ARG A 284 -28.64 32.94 8.38
N ARG A 285 -28.44 31.93 9.23
CA ARG A 285 -29.17 30.68 9.17
C ARG A 285 -30.67 30.93 9.24
N LYS A 286 -31.40 30.17 8.43
CA LYS A 286 -32.85 30.04 8.56
C LYS A 286 -33.11 28.64 9.12
N ASP A 287 -34.15 28.51 9.93
CA ASP A 287 -34.52 27.18 10.44
C ASP A 287 -34.86 26.27 9.26
N GLY A 288 -34.16 25.16 9.15
CA GLY A 288 -34.16 24.28 8.00
C GLY A 288 -33.82 22.88 8.43
N LYS A 289 -34.70 21.92 8.15
CA LYS A 289 -34.50 20.50 8.48
C LYS A 289 -33.91 19.74 7.32
N VAL A 290 -32.95 18.87 7.59
CA VAL A 290 -32.41 17.97 6.59
C VAL A 290 -33.54 17.03 6.13
N GLN A 291 -33.69 16.87 4.80
CA GLN A 291 -34.80 16.08 4.22
C GLN A 291 -34.49 14.58 4.10
N LYS A 292 -33.24 14.18 4.31
CA LYS A 292 -32.75 12.81 4.15
C LYS A 292 -31.87 12.44 5.34
N GLU A 293 -31.97 11.18 5.79
CA GLU A 293 -31.05 10.64 6.80
C GLU A 293 -29.60 10.86 6.38
N GLN A 294 -28.82 11.50 7.25
CA GLN A 294 -27.39 11.73 7.07
C GLN A 294 -26.63 10.73 7.92
N GLU A 295 -25.48 10.29 7.42
CA GLU A 295 -24.58 9.45 8.21
C GLU A 295 -23.88 10.31 9.26
N TRP A 296 -24.13 10.03 10.55
CA TRP A 296 -23.47 10.72 11.65
C TRP A 296 -22.09 10.12 11.92
N ASN A 297 -21.03 10.86 11.59
CA ASN A 297 -19.66 10.47 11.89
C ASN A 297 -19.10 11.30 13.05
N GLU A 298 -19.07 10.71 14.25
CA GLU A 298 -18.66 11.39 15.49
C GLU A 298 -17.22 11.93 15.44
N GLU A 299 -16.29 11.20 14.82
CA GLU A 299 -14.90 11.63 14.66
C GLU A 299 -14.81 12.87 13.75
N ALA A 300 -15.52 12.85 12.62
CA ALA A 300 -15.53 13.96 11.68
C ALA A 300 -16.16 15.23 12.32
N ILE A 301 -17.31 15.07 13.00
CA ILE A 301 -17.94 16.18 13.73
C ILE A 301 -16.99 16.76 14.78
N THR A 302 -16.35 15.92 15.58
CA THR A 302 -15.41 16.36 16.63
C THR A 302 -14.24 17.15 16.04
N ARG A 303 -13.63 16.64 14.96
CA ARG A 303 -12.50 17.27 14.28
C ARG A 303 -12.89 18.58 13.58
N PHE A 304 -14.10 18.66 13.02
CA PHE A 304 -14.59 19.90 12.44
C PHE A 304 -14.82 20.96 13.53
N LEU A 305 -15.50 20.59 14.61
CA LEU A 305 -15.84 21.49 15.71
C LEU A 305 -14.60 22.02 16.44
N SER A 306 -13.47 21.29 16.46
CA SER A 306 -12.23 21.78 17.07
C SER A 306 -11.63 23.03 16.40
N ASN A 307 -12.13 23.44 15.23
CA ASN A 307 -11.73 24.69 14.56
C ASN A 307 -12.44 25.94 15.11
N PHE A 308 -13.39 25.78 16.04
CA PHE A 308 -14.21 26.84 16.60
C PHE A 308 -14.00 26.96 18.12
N ASP A 309 -14.44 28.05 18.72
CA ASP A 309 -14.33 28.22 20.18
C ASP A 309 -15.31 27.31 20.95
N LYS A 310 -15.14 27.21 22.28
CA LYS A 310 -15.94 26.28 23.10
C LYS A 310 -17.44 26.58 23.12
N GLU A 311 -17.83 27.83 22.93
CA GLU A 311 -19.23 28.23 22.91
C GLU A 311 -19.85 27.89 21.54
N GLU A 312 -19.16 28.24 20.44
CA GLU A 312 -19.50 27.85 19.08
C GLU A 312 -19.67 26.33 18.95
N GLN A 313 -18.72 25.55 19.50
CA GLN A 313 -18.77 24.09 19.49
C GLN A 313 -20.08 23.54 20.07
N GLN A 314 -20.54 24.08 21.19
CA GLN A 314 -21.76 23.62 21.85
C GLN A 314 -23.01 23.94 21.02
N PHE A 315 -23.09 25.16 20.48
CA PHE A 315 -24.22 25.58 19.66
C PHE A 315 -24.30 24.78 18.35
N TYR A 316 -23.17 24.61 17.68
CA TYR A 316 -23.07 23.90 16.42
C TYR A 316 -23.41 22.41 16.59
N LEU A 317 -22.88 21.77 17.64
CA LEU A 317 -23.19 20.37 17.92
C LEU A 317 -24.68 20.16 18.20
N ARG A 318 -25.30 21.05 18.98
CA ARG A 318 -26.72 20.97 19.28
C ARG A 318 -27.57 21.13 18.01
N TYR A 319 -27.24 22.09 17.17
CA TYR A 319 -27.95 22.36 15.92
C TYR A 319 -27.91 21.15 14.98
N LEU A 320 -26.74 20.54 14.81
CA LEU A 320 -26.58 19.33 13.99
C LEU A 320 -27.36 18.13 14.56
N LYS A 321 -27.44 18.00 15.89
CA LYS A 321 -28.23 16.93 16.57
C LYS A 321 -29.74 17.10 16.44
N GLU A 322 -30.22 18.30 16.15
CA GLU A 322 -31.63 18.61 15.90
C GLU A 322 -32.01 18.47 14.40
N ASP A 323 -31.17 17.75 13.63
CA ASP A 323 -31.29 17.54 12.19
C ASP A 323 -31.44 18.85 11.39
N GLN A 324 -30.83 19.92 11.90
CA GLN A 324 -30.78 21.20 11.21
C GLN A 324 -29.56 21.27 10.30
N TYR A 325 -29.67 22.06 9.23
CA TYR A 325 -28.54 22.35 8.34
C TYR A 325 -28.56 23.77 7.83
N ILE A 326 -27.39 24.24 7.38
CA ILE A 326 -27.26 25.50 6.68
C ILE A 326 -26.56 25.24 5.33
N PRO A 327 -27.22 25.47 4.19
CA PRO A 327 -26.61 25.31 2.89
C PRO A 327 -25.64 26.47 2.58
N GLN A 328 -24.61 26.22 1.77
CA GLN A 328 -23.64 27.24 1.34
C GLN A 328 -24.31 28.45 0.70
N GLU A 329 -25.42 28.26 0.00
CA GLU A 329 -26.22 29.29 -0.65
C GLU A 329 -26.82 30.31 0.33
N SER A 330 -26.77 30.04 1.63
CA SER A 330 -27.07 31.05 2.66
C SER A 330 -26.11 32.26 2.59
N LEU A 331 -24.90 32.06 2.05
CA LEU A 331 -24.00 33.14 1.63
C LEU A 331 -24.20 33.43 0.14
N SER A 332 -25.21 34.25 -0.16
CA SER A 332 -25.43 34.71 -1.53
C SER A 332 -24.22 35.52 -2.05
N ILE A 333 -24.14 35.71 -3.37
CA ILE A 333 -23.10 36.55 -3.97
C ILE A 333 -23.04 37.96 -3.38
N GLU A 334 -24.19 38.55 -3.00
CA GLU A 334 -24.22 39.88 -2.37
C GLU A 334 -23.62 39.86 -0.96
N VAL A 335 -23.91 38.82 -0.19
CA VAL A 335 -23.30 38.62 1.13
C VAL A 335 -21.81 38.42 0.99
N LEU A 336 -21.37 37.51 0.11
CA LEU A 336 -19.96 37.25 -0.15
C LEU A 336 -19.22 38.50 -0.62
N ARG A 337 -19.84 39.33 -1.46
CA ARG A 337 -19.28 40.63 -1.87
C ARG A 337 -19.11 41.57 -0.68
N GLY A 338 -20.12 41.68 0.18
CA GLY A 338 -20.06 42.51 1.37
C GLY A 338 -19.04 42.03 2.42
N LEU A 339 -18.67 40.75 2.38
CA LEU A 339 -17.63 40.16 3.22
C LEU A 339 -16.21 40.28 2.63
N SER A 340 -16.07 40.72 1.38
CA SER A 340 -14.75 40.87 0.77
C SER A 340 -14.01 42.05 1.40
N ASP A 341 -12.69 41.93 1.55
CA ASP A 341 -11.87 43.00 2.12
C ASP A 341 -11.68 44.20 1.15
N GLY A 342 -12.27 44.13 -0.05
CA GLY A 342 -12.32 45.21 -1.03
C GLY A 342 -11.94 44.76 -2.44
N ILE A 343 -12.19 45.64 -3.41
CA ILE A 343 -11.75 45.43 -4.80
C ILE A 343 -10.33 45.96 -4.92
N GLU A 344 -9.39 45.08 -5.22
CA GLU A 344 -8.08 45.49 -5.68
C GLU A 344 -8.14 45.70 -7.19
N LYS A 345 -7.83 46.92 -7.66
CA LYS A 345 -7.69 47.17 -9.10
C LYS A 345 -6.50 46.36 -9.59
N THR A 346 -6.75 45.42 -10.51
CA THR A 346 -5.73 44.76 -11.30
C THR A 346 -4.89 45.85 -11.99
N VAL A 347 -3.58 45.88 -11.74
CA VAL A 347 -2.65 46.76 -12.45
C VAL A 347 -2.39 46.21 -13.84
#